data_AF-A0A2I0Q7G2-F1
#
_entry.id   AF-A0A2I0Q7G2-F1
#
_cell.length_a   1.000
_cell.length_b   1.000
_cell.length_c   1.000
_cell.angle_alpha   90.00
_cell.angle_beta   90.00
_cell.angle_gamma   90.00
#
_symmetry.space_group_name_H-M   'P 1'
#
loop_
_entity.id
_entity.type
_entity.pdbx_description
1 polymer ?
#
loop_
_entity_poly.entity_id
_entity_poly.type
_entity_poly.pdbx_seq_one_letter_code
_entity_poly.pdbx_strand_id
1 'polypeptide(L)' 'MTVERKKGGAMFELSEFKGNKVIVLKRDENDKYPFSFGIAKAKLILQHIEDIKKFAEDNAG' A
#
# COMPACT_ATOMS: atom_id res chain seq x y z
N MET A 1 9.62 8.26 16.26
CA MET A 1 10.09 8.54 14.89
C MET A 1 8.90 8.51 13.95
N THR A 2 8.22 9.64 13.82
CA THR A 2 7.16 9.81 12.81
C THR A 2 7.82 10.43 11.61
N VAL A 3 7.95 9.67 10.53
CA VAL A 3 8.53 10.18 9.28
C VAL A 3 7.43 10.99 8.60
N GLU A 4 7.50 12.32 8.70
CA GLU A 4 6.68 13.22 7.92
C GLU A 4 7.10 13.13 6.44
N ARG A 5 6.32 12.43 5.61
CA ARG A 5 6.46 12.50 4.15
C ARG A 5 5.57 13.62 3.61
N LYS A 6 6.18 14.66 3.04
CA LYS A 6 5.48 15.81 2.43
C LYS A 6 4.74 15.42 1.14
N LYS A 7 3.43 15.74 1.14
CA LYS A 7 2.52 16.21 0.09
C LYS A 7 2.74 15.72 -1.36
N GLY A 8 1.83 14.82 -1.79
CA GLY A 8 1.57 14.47 -3.20
C GLY A 8 1.77 13.00 -3.57
N GLY A 9 2.13 12.14 -2.61
CA GLY A 9 2.45 10.74 -2.84
C GLY A 9 1.71 9.82 -1.89
N ALA A 10 1.46 8.60 -2.34
CA ALA A 10 0.67 7.61 -1.64
C ALA A 10 0.99 7.54 -0.12
N MET A 11 -0.04 7.60 0.71
CA MET A 11 0.06 7.55 2.17
C MET A 11 -0.04 6.12 2.68
N PHE A 12 0.81 5.76 3.64
CA PHE A 12 0.81 4.47 4.33
C PHE A 12 0.23 4.63 5.73
N GLU A 13 -0.76 3.82 6.06
CA GLU A 13 -1.36 3.76 7.40
C GLU A 13 -1.44 2.31 7.89
N LEU A 14 -1.23 2.13 9.20
CA LEU A 14 -1.53 0.86 9.89
C LEU A 14 -2.93 0.94 10.48
N SER A 15 -3.72 -0.11 10.28
CA SER A 15 -5.07 -0.22 10.82
C SER A 15 -5.34 -1.65 11.31
N GLU A 16 -6.54 -1.86 11.82
CA GLU A 16 -7.02 -3.14 12.30
C GLU A 16 -8.39 -3.45 11.70
N PHE A 17 -8.53 -4.68 11.20
CA PHE A 17 -9.80 -5.19 10.70
C PHE A 17 -10.10 -6.55 11.32
N LYS A 18 -11.18 -6.61 12.11
CA LYS A 18 -11.60 -7.82 12.84
C LYS A 18 -10.47 -8.46 13.65
N GLY A 19 -9.72 -7.67 14.42
CA GLY A 19 -8.59 -8.15 15.23
C GLY A 19 -7.29 -8.41 14.45
N ASN A 20 -7.29 -8.22 13.13
CA ASN A 20 -6.11 -8.46 12.29
C ASN A 20 -5.49 -7.15 11.85
N LYS A 21 -4.16 -7.06 11.93
CA LYS A 21 -3.39 -5.92 11.40
C LYS A 21 -3.50 -5.88 9.87
N VAL A 22 -3.84 -4.70 9.36
CA VAL A 22 -3.88 -4.41 7.93
C VAL A 22 -3.09 -3.14 7.64
N ILE A 23 -2.57 -3.04 6.42
CA ILE A 23 -2.04 -1.78 5.91
C ILE A 23 -3.11 -1.13 5.02
N VAL A 24 -3.13 0.19 5.01
CA VAL A 24 -3.98 1.01 4.14
C VAL A 24 -3.06 1.92 3.34
N LEU A 25 -3.12 1.80 2.01
CA LEU A 25 -2.42 2.60 1.03
C LEU A 25 -3.41 3.55 0.38
N LYS A 26 -3.27 4.84 0.64
CA LYS A 26 -4.13 5.89 0.07
C LYS A 26 -3.37 6.59 -1.06
N ARG A 27 -4.06 7.01 -2.13
CA ARG A 27 -3.46 7.87 -3.16
C ARG A 27 -3.16 9.27 -2.65
N ASP A 28 -4.06 9.78 -1.81
CA ASP A 28 -4.00 11.08 -1.15
C ASP A 28 -4.80 11.05 0.17
N GLU A 29 -4.83 12.16 0.89
CA GLU A 29 -5.49 12.28 2.20
C GLU A 29 -7.03 12.08 2.14
N ASN A 30 -7.64 12.30 0.98
CA ASN A 30 -9.09 12.23 0.75
C ASN A 30 -9.52 10.97 -0.01
N ASP A 31 -8.63 9.98 -0.18
CA ASP A 31 -8.94 8.74 -0.91
C ASP A 31 -10.08 7.98 -0.22
N LYS A 32 -11.27 8.04 -0.85
CA LYS A 32 -12.49 7.39 -0.34
C LYS A 32 -12.43 5.87 -0.42
N TYR A 33 -11.60 5.33 -1.31
CA TYR A 33 -11.49 3.90 -1.58
C TYR A 33 -10.03 3.48 -1.58
N PRO A 34 -9.38 3.52 -0.40
CA PRO A 34 -7.98 3.21 -0.30
C PRO A 34 -7.77 1.70 -0.46
N PHE A 35 -6.62 1.34 -1.02
CA PHE A 35 -6.25 -0.06 -1.15
C PHE A 35 -5.74 -0.57 0.20
N SER A 36 -6.27 -1.68 0.70
CA SER A 36 -5.84 -2.22 1.99
C SER A 36 -5.71 -3.74 1.96
N PHE A 37 -4.78 -4.25 2.75
CA PHE A 37 -4.53 -5.69 2.83
C PHE A 37 -3.81 -6.09 4.12
N GLY A 38 -4.07 -7.32 4.55
CA GLY A 38 -3.43 -7.94 5.71
C GLY A 38 -2.08 -8.59 5.41
N ILE A 39 -1.46 -9.11 6.47
CA ILE A 39 -0.09 -9.65 6.46
C ILE A 39 0.14 -10.77 5.43
N ALA A 40 -0.83 -11.65 5.21
CA ALA A 40 -0.68 -12.76 4.26
C ALA A 40 -0.47 -12.26 2.82
N LYS A 41 -1.28 -11.28 2.40
CA LYS A 41 -1.14 -10.62 1.10
C LYS A 41 0.14 -9.81 1.02
N ALA A 42 0.53 -9.14 2.10
CA ALA A 42 1.79 -8.39 2.15
C ALA A 42 3.01 -9.28 1.89
N LYS A 43 3.07 -10.46 2.52
CA LYS A 43 4.15 -11.44 2.29
C LYS A 43 4.16 -11.92 0.84
N LEU A 44 2.99 -12.22 0.27
CA LEU A 44 2.89 -12.66 -1.13
C LEU A 44 3.37 -11.57 -2.10
N ILE A 45 2.99 -10.30 -1.87
CA ILE A 45 3.48 -9.16 -2.66
C ILE A 45 4.99 -9.05 -2.58
N LEU A 46 5.59 -9.20 -1.38
CA LEU A 46 7.04 -9.14 -1.22
C LEU A 46 7.77 -10.27 -1.95
N GLN A 47 7.19 -11.48 -2.02
CA GLN A 47 7.77 -12.60 -2.76
C GLN A 47 7.82 -12.36 -4.27
N HIS A 48 6.88 -11.56 -4.80
CA HIS A 48 6.75 -11.26 -6.24
C HIS A 48 6.97 -9.78 -6.56
N ILE A 49 7.70 -9.05 -5.71
CA ILE A 49 7.77 -7.59 -5.83
C ILE A 49 8.42 -7.14 -7.13
N GLU A 50 9.41 -7.88 -7.63
CA GLU A 50 10.08 -7.57 -8.90
C GLU A 50 9.16 -7.82 -10.11
N ASP A 51 8.39 -8.91 -10.09
CA ASP A 51 7.38 -9.20 -11.13
C ASP A 51 6.30 -8.10 -11.17
N ILE A 52 5.86 -7.65 -9.98
CA ILE A 52 4.86 -6.58 -9.85
C ILE A 52 5.41 -5.24 -10.37
N LYS A 53 6.66 -4.90 -10.05
CA LYS A 53 7.30 -3.68 -10.57
C LYS A 53 7.35 -3.70 -12.09
N LYS A 54 7.84 -4.80 -12.67
CA LYS A 54 7.92 -4.96 -14.13
C LYS A 54 6.54 -4.84 -14.77
N PHE A 55 5.53 -5.51 -14.21
CA PHE A 55 4.16 -5.39 -14.68
C PHE A 55 3.65 -3.94 -14.66
N ALA A 56 3.97 -3.17 -13.61
CA ALA A 56 3.58 -1.77 -13.52
C ALA A 56 4.29 -0.88 -14.56
N GLU A 57 5.57 -1.12 -14.83
CA GLU A 57 6.35 -0.41 -15.85
C GLU A 57 5.85 -0.72 -17.26
N ASP A 58 5.62 -2.00 -17.58
CA ASP A 58 5.15 -2.45 -18.90
C ASP A 58 3.74 -1.90 -19.24
N ASN A 59 2.99 -1.45 -18.22
CA ASN A 59 1.63 -0.90 -18.36
C ASN A 59 1.53 0.56 -17.91
N ALA A 60 2.65 1.25 -17.71
CA ALA A 60 2.66 2.69 -17.51
C ALA A 60 2.37 3.38 -18.85
N GLY A 61 1.11 3.79 -19.06
CA GLY A 61 0.68 4.54 -20.24
C GLY A 61 1.32 5.91 -20.37
#